data_AF-A0A1D1W416-F1
#
_entry.id   AF-A0A1D1W416-F1
#
_cell.length_a   1.000
_cell.length_b   1.000
_cell.length_c   1.000
_cell.angle_alpha   90.00
_cell.angle_beta   90.00
_cell.angle_gamma   90.00
#
_symmetry.space_group_name_H-M   'P 1'
#
loop_
_entity.id
_entity.type
_entity.pdbx_description
1 polymer ?
#
loop_
_entity_poly.entity_id
_entity_poly.type
_entity_poly.pdbx_seq_one_letter_code
_entity_poly.pdbx_strand_id
1 'polypeptide(L)'
;MDKFSWRIATLCCDDLSQYPRLTTVYQLLCRNIKSTLEKQLGKYTVDTINYDSRVVQDYTPMLRNIRQESRIVFVFTRPSLFRDILIAAHGLNMTNGEYVFIAPQSTKQPTLGELNWKNNDTNDRVAFLAFQSAVIMAHPSPNLETSAFVFDAIATQSQTRYNKTLTEDEMINDVVICAYQAIETLVIALNRSTVPLESLNGRTFSYILWNKTYDLDMMSIYVDETGMRKGDVLFLRLNKSEGNFHEAWRYFAFTRSLSVTHTLASRWYGRTDAPPDSPPCGFRGEHCTEAGSVVTLVLAIVCPIAILLMVAGASAVRWYLNRRKEHLSLWWCIDGRSFDPDSDHVKFVATGTPTNDEVLRQDILTKCQYKIRMYNGEAVWAEAIFPPVSLDAIRRNKQMLRCLAAIKHLHSPNVGVFHGIVTSSTYSYLVWEFGVHASLRMLLDTSYNSTSGDLLVSLIWDVLEGMDYIHSQELHYHGNSSRFRLAGFLIRLIRYCI
;
A
#
# COMPACT_ATOMS: atom_id res chain seq x y z
N MET A 1 27.70 2.58 19.53
CA MET A 1 26.40 2.06 19.05
C MET A 1 25.32 2.23 20.11
N ASP A 2 25.27 1.40 21.16
CA ASP A 2 24.17 1.43 22.15
C ASP A 2 23.89 2.78 22.81
N LYS A 3 24.92 3.53 23.22
CA LYS A 3 24.76 4.86 23.85
C LYS A 3 23.90 5.83 23.04
N PHE A 4 23.97 5.76 21.72
CA PHE A 4 23.28 6.67 20.80
C PHE A 4 22.13 5.99 20.06
N SER A 5 21.74 4.79 20.50
CA SER A 5 20.71 3.98 19.83
C SER A 5 20.98 3.67 18.36
N TRP A 6 22.23 3.76 17.91
CA TRP A 6 22.60 3.38 16.55
C TRP A 6 22.49 1.86 16.36
N ARG A 7 21.91 1.48 15.23
CA ARG A 7 21.64 0.10 14.78
C ARG A 7 22.28 -0.19 13.43
N ILE A 8 22.44 0.81 12.58
CA ILE A 8 23.00 0.66 11.23
C ILE A 8 24.43 1.22 11.18
N ALA A 9 25.38 0.45 10.66
CA ALA A 9 26.75 0.91 10.45
C ALA A 9 27.42 0.22 9.25
N THR A 10 28.41 0.87 8.65
CA THR A 10 29.32 0.26 7.68
C THR A 10 30.71 0.12 8.30
N LEU A 11 31.36 -1.03 8.10
CA LEU A 11 32.77 -1.27 8.40
C LEU A 11 33.59 -1.24 7.10
N CYS A 12 34.49 -0.26 6.98
CA CYS A 12 35.47 -0.19 5.90
C CYS A 12 36.76 -0.87 6.37
N CYS A 13 37.03 -2.09 5.90
CA CYS A 13 38.23 -2.85 6.23
C CYS A 13 39.27 -2.70 5.11
N ASP A 14 40.41 -2.08 5.40
CA ASP A 14 41.53 -1.97 4.47
C ASP A 14 42.47 -3.19 4.58
N ASP A 15 42.78 -3.83 3.47
CA ASP A 15 43.68 -4.98 3.41
C ASP A 15 45.14 -4.59 3.59
N LEU A 16 45.51 -3.33 3.28
CA LEU A 16 46.86 -2.80 3.46
C LEU A 16 47.93 -3.77 2.92
N SER A 17 47.74 -4.38 1.74
CA SER A 17 48.63 -5.46 1.25
C SER A 17 50.09 -5.02 1.04
N GLN A 18 50.29 -3.71 0.89
CA GLN A 18 51.59 -3.05 0.82
C GLN A 18 52.29 -2.90 2.19
N TYR A 19 51.61 -3.23 3.30
CA TYR A 19 52.14 -3.16 4.67
C TYR A 19 51.88 -4.46 5.47
N PRO A 20 52.56 -5.59 5.15
CA PRO A 20 52.23 -6.91 5.68
C PRO A 20 52.19 -7.03 7.22
N ARG A 21 53.01 -6.24 7.94
CA ARG A 21 53.03 -6.23 9.42
C ARG A 21 51.84 -5.48 10.03
N LEU A 22 51.26 -4.53 9.28
CA LEU A 22 50.15 -3.68 9.71
C LEU A 22 48.79 -4.23 9.28
N THR A 23 48.77 -4.95 8.16
CA THR A 23 47.61 -5.73 7.66
C THR A 23 46.95 -6.49 8.82
N THR A 24 47.75 -7.18 9.63
CA THR A 24 47.25 -7.97 10.75
C THR A 24 46.47 -7.15 11.78
N VAL A 25 46.91 -5.92 12.13
CA VAL A 25 46.27 -5.15 13.20
C VAL A 25 44.89 -4.66 12.78
N TYR A 26 44.80 -3.93 11.66
CA TYR A 26 43.53 -3.35 11.21
C TYR A 26 42.54 -4.40 10.72
N GLN A 27 43.01 -5.45 10.04
CA GLN A 27 42.13 -6.55 9.64
C GLN A 27 41.59 -7.31 10.86
N LEU A 28 42.42 -7.59 11.88
CA LEU A 28 41.93 -8.24 13.09
C LEU A 28 40.94 -7.37 13.85
N LEU A 29 41.20 -6.06 13.96
CA LEU A 29 40.26 -5.12 14.57
C LEU A 29 38.93 -5.11 13.83
N CYS A 30 38.95 -4.99 12.50
CA CYS A 30 37.74 -4.99 11.68
C CYS A 30 36.96 -6.30 11.85
N ARG A 31 37.64 -7.45 11.75
CA ARG A 31 37.03 -8.78 11.93
C ARG A 31 36.46 -8.99 13.32
N ASN A 32 37.16 -8.55 14.37
CA ASN A 32 36.71 -8.69 15.75
C ASN A 32 35.49 -7.81 16.04
N ILE A 33 35.47 -6.57 15.54
CA ILE A 33 34.31 -5.68 15.69
C ILE A 33 33.12 -6.23 14.90
N LYS A 34 33.34 -6.66 13.65
CA LYS A 34 32.32 -7.34 12.83
C LYS A 34 31.71 -8.53 13.59
N SER A 35 32.54 -9.46 14.03
CA SER A 35 32.09 -10.65 14.76
C SER A 35 31.34 -10.29 16.05
N THR A 36 31.78 -9.25 16.77
CA THR A 36 31.13 -8.81 18.01
C THR A 36 29.75 -8.22 17.75
N LEU A 37 29.58 -7.43 16.68
CA LEU A 37 28.30 -6.85 16.30
C LEU A 37 27.35 -7.92 15.75
N GLU A 38 27.82 -8.80 14.87
CA GLU A 38 27.02 -9.88 14.27
C GLU A 38 26.53 -10.92 15.29
N LYS A 39 27.30 -11.16 16.35
CA LYS A 39 26.88 -12.03 17.48
C LYS A 39 25.61 -11.52 18.17
N GLN A 40 25.30 -10.23 18.07
CA GLN A 40 24.08 -9.64 18.62
C GLN A 40 22.95 -9.75 17.58
N LEU A 41 22.48 -10.99 17.35
CA LEU A 41 21.50 -11.33 16.30
C LEU A 41 20.31 -10.36 16.28
N GLY A 42 20.08 -9.73 15.12
CA GLY A 42 18.96 -8.81 14.88
C GLY A 42 19.07 -7.45 15.56
N LYS A 43 20.11 -7.19 16.36
CA LYS A 43 20.30 -5.88 17.02
C LYS A 43 20.98 -4.86 16.12
N TYR A 44 21.91 -5.29 15.27
CA TYR A 44 22.68 -4.39 14.40
C TYR A 44 22.62 -4.84 12.94
N THR A 45 22.47 -3.88 12.03
CA THR A 45 22.65 -4.06 10.59
C THR A 45 24.04 -3.54 10.23
N VAL A 46 24.94 -4.45 9.85
CA VAL A 46 26.35 -4.11 9.61
C VAL A 46 26.69 -4.46 8.17
N ASP A 47 26.98 -3.42 7.37
CA ASP A 47 27.58 -3.60 6.04
C ASP A 47 29.11 -3.65 6.16
N THR A 48 29.77 -4.41 5.28
CA THR A 48 31.24 -4.52 5.27
C THR A 48 31.78 -4.24 3.88
N ILE A 49 32.62 -3.23 3.76
CA ILE A 49 33.36 -2.92 2.54
C ILE A 49 34.82 -3.29 2.76
N ASN A 50 35.29 -4.32 2.05
CA ASN A 50 36.70 -4.66 2.00
C ASN A 50 37.33 -3.97 0.78
N TYR A 51 38.48 -3.33 0.97
CA TYR A 51 39.23 -2.70 -0.10
C TYR A 51 40.73 -2.77 0.21
N ASP A 52 41.57 -2.55 -0.80
CA ASP A 52 43.01 -2.46 -0.61
C ASP A 52 43.50 -1.08 -1.06
N SER A 53 43.98 -0.27 -0.12
CA SER A 53 44.54 1.06 -0.40
C SER A 53 45.80 1.04 -1.26
N ARG A 54 46.40 -0.13 -1.51
CA ARG A 54 47.42 -0.26 -2.57
C ARG A 54 46.83 -0.01 -3.96
N VAL A 55 45.61 -0.48 -4.19
CA VAL A 55 44.94 -0.46 -5.49
C VAL A 55 43.97 0.71 -5.59
N VAL A 56 43.21 0.96 -4.52
CA VAL A 56 42.21 2.01 -4.44
C VAL A 56 42.85 3.30 -3.93
N GLN A 57 42.96 4.29 -4.81
CA GLN A 57 43.44 5.64 -4.47
C GLN A 57 42.30 6.68 -4.44
N ASP A 58 41.18 6.39 -5.11
CA ASP A 58 39.97 7.22 -5.07
C ASP A 58 38.89 6.55 -4.21
N TYR A 59 38.59 7.15 -3.07
CA TYR A 59 37.58 6.67 -2.12
C TYR A 59 36.16 7.14 -2.46
N THR A 60 35.99 8.00 -3.46
CA THR A 60 34.70 8.58 -3.84
C THR A 60 33.64 7.53 -4.18
N PRO A 61 33.91 6.48 -4.98
CA PRO A 61 32.92 5.45 -5.30
C PRO A 61 32.47 4.68 -4.05
N MET A 62 33.43 4.32 -3.18
CA MET A 62 33.16 3.67 -1.90
C MET A 62 32.25 4.53 -1.03
N LEU A 63 32.58 5.81 -0.86
CA LEU A 63 31.80 6.74 -0.05
C LEU A 63 30.39 6.99 -0.60
N ARG A 64 30.22 6.99 -1.94
CA ARG A 64 28.90 7.08 -2.57
C ARG A 64 28.03 5.85 -2.26
N ASN A 65 28.62 4.66 -2.20
CA ASN A 65 27.91 3.46 -1.76
C ASN A 65 27.49 3.59 -0.28
N ILE A 66 28.42 3.98 0.59
CA ILE A 66 28.18 4.18 2.03
C ILE A 66 27.04 5.17 2.27
N ARG A 67 26.99 6.26 1.50
CA ARG A 67 25.92 7.28 1.57
C ARG A 67 24.51 6.69 1.42
N GLN A 68 24.36 5.58 0.70
CA GLN A 68 23.07 4.91 0.47
C GLN A 68 22.71 3.90 1.56
N GLU A 69 23.65 3.52 2.44
CA GLU A 69 23.47 2.38 3.35
C GLU A 69 23.66 2.73 4.83
N SER A 70 24.51 3.71 5.17
CA SER A 70 24.75 4.06 6.57
C SER A 70 25.12 5.53 6.81
N ARG A 71 25.01 5.95 8.08
CA ARG A 71 25.55 7.23 8.59
C ARG A 71 26.69 7.04 9.58
N ILE A 72 26.79 5.85 10.19
CA ILE A 72 27.85 5.49 11.14
C ILE A 72 28.86 4.61 10.41
N VAL A 73 30.08 5.13 10.22
CA VAL A 73 31.10 4.51 9.38
C VAL A 73 32.33 4.23 10.22
N PHE A 74 32.66 2.95 10.41
CA PHE A 74 33.94 2.56 11.01
C PHE A 74 34.97 2.38 9.91
N VAL A 75 36.14 3.01 10.06
CA VAL A 75 37.21 2.95 9.07
C VAL A 75 38.47 2.36 9.71
N PHE A 76 38.88 1.18 9.24
CA PHE A 76 40.03 0.44 9.74
C PHE A 76 41.17 0.55 8.75
N THR A 77 41.91 1.64 8.82
CA THR A 77 43.08 1.91 7.98
C THR A 77 44.09 2.78 8.74
N ARG A 78 45.24 3.05 8.12
CA ARG A 78 46.33 3.85 8.69
C ARG A 78 45.94 5.33 8.84
N PRO A 79 46.56 6.08 9.76
CA PRO A 79 46.30 7.51 9.98
C PRO A 79 46.26 8.36 8.71
N SER A 80 47.27 8.23 7.83
CA SER A 80 47.36 9.02 6.60
C SER A 80 46.18 8.76 5.65
N LEU A 81 45.80 7.49 5.49
CA LEU A 81 44.73 7.08 4.58
C LEU A 81 43.36 7.44 5.12
N PHE A 82 43.18 7.38 6.45
CA PHE A 82 41.96 7.86 7.08
C PHE A 82 41.74 9.36 6.85
N ARG A 83 42.82 10.16 6.91
CA ARG A 83 42.77 11.58 6.55
C ARG A 83 42.31 11.79 5.11
N ASP A 84 42.86 11.03 4.16
CA ASP A 84 42.48 11.12 2.74
C ASP A 84 41.01 10.74 2.51
N ILE A 85 40.52 9.70 3.19
CA ILE A 85 39.10 9.30 3.16
C ILE A 85 38.21 10.41 3.70
N LEU A 86 38.59 11.06 4.80
CA LEU A 86 37.81 12.18 5.36
C LEU A 86 37.80 13.41 4.45
N ILE A 87 38.90 13.72 3.78
CA ILE A 87 38.95 14.79 2.78
C ILE A 87 37.99 14.48 1.62
N ALA A 88 38.01 13.25 1.09
CA ALA A 88 37.08 12.82 0.06
C ALA A 88 35.61 12.86 0.54
N ALA A 89 35.34 12.44 1.78
CA ALA A 89 34.03 12.52 2.39
C ALA A 89 33.53 13.97 2.53
N HIS A 90 34.42 14.91 2.86
CA HIS A 90 34.09 16.33 2.85
C HIS A 90 33.71 16.84 1.46
N GLY A 91 34.45 16.44 0.41
CA GLY A 91 34.11 16.75 -0.98
C GLY A 91 32.73 16.20 -1.41
N LEU A 92 32.25 15.14 -0.76
CA LEU A 92 30.92 14.55 -0.96
C LEU A 92 29.83 15.08 -0.01
N ASN A 93 30.14 16.11 0.78
CA ASN A 93 29.26 16.68 1.81
C ASN A 93 28.84 15.67 2.90
N MET A 94 29.67 14.66 3.17
CA MET A 94 29.43 13.65 4.21
C MET A 94 30.04 14.04 5.57
N THR A 95 30.51 15.27 5.74
CA THR A 95 31.03 15.78 7.04
C THR A 95 30.22 16.99 7.53
N ASN A 96 28.97 17.06 7.07
CA ASN A 96 27.98 18.10 7.36
C ASN A 96 27.23 17.91 8.69
N GLY A 97 27.65 16.95 9.51
CA GLY A 97 26.97 16.60 10.77
C GLY A 97 25.91 15.51 10.65
N GLU A 98 25.72 14.90 9.48
CA GLU A 98 24.84 13.72 9.32
C GLU A 98 25.57 12.39 9.47
N TYR A 99 26.91 12.38 9.39
CA TYR A 99 27.71 11.16 9.46
C TYR A 99 28.69 11.20 10.64
N VAL A 100 29.10 10.02 11.09
CA VAL A 100 30.19 9.84 12.05
C VAL A 100 31.19 8.85 11.48
N PHE A 101 32.45 9.26 11.41
CA PHE A 101 33.56 8.40 11.02
C PHE A 101 34.34 7.98 12.26
N ILE A 102 34.39 6.69 12.53
CA ILE A 102 35.01 6.13 13.72
C ILE A 102 36.26 5.35 13.29
N ALA A 103 37.42 5.71 13.79
CA ALA A 103 38.67 5.03 13.44
C ALA A 103 39.47 4.68 14.69
N PRO A 104 40.07 3.48 14.76
CA PRO A 104 41.03 3.19 15.79
C PRO A 104 42.33 3.95 15.54
N GLN A 105 42.83 4.60 16.57
CA GLN A 105 44.21 5.02 16.66
C GLN A 105 45.08 3.77 16.63
N SER A 106 46.02 3.70 15.68
CA SER A 106 47.01 2.62 15.70
C SER A 106 47.79 2.64 17.00
N THR A 107 48.33 1.48 17.39
CA THR A 107 49.36 1.44 18.41
C THR A 107 50.44 2.44 18.03
N LYS A 108 50.83 3.33 18.95
CA LYS A 108 51.92 4.26 18.73
C LYS A 108 53.16 3.43 18.48
N GLN A 109 53.55 3.31 17.21
CA GLN A 109 54.81 2.73 16.76
C GLN A 109 55.50 3.80 15.92
N PRO A 110 56.84 3.88 15.95
CA PRO A 110 57.59 4.98 15.34
C PRO A 110 57.27 5.24 13.86
N THR A 111 56.75 4.25 13.14
CA THR A 111 56.54 4.30 11.69
C THR A 111 55.09 4.59 11.29
N LEU A 112 54.15 4.66 12.23
CA LEU A 112 52.71 4.73 11.95
C LEU A 112 52.14 6.15 12.02
N GLY A 113 52.75 7.01 12.84
CA GLY A 113 52.25 8.34 13.15
C GLY A 113 50.93 8.33 13.94
N GLU A 114 50.47 9.52 14.30
CA GLU A 114 49.20 9.70 14.99
C GLU A 114 48.08 10.06 14.02
N LEU A 115 46.84 9.71 14.38
CA LEU A 115 45.66 10.13 13.63
C LEU A 115 45.46 11.63 13.87
N ASN A 116 45.84 12.43 12.87
CA ASN A 116 45.80 13.88 12.94
C ASN A 116 45.25 14.48 11.64
N TRP A 117 44.62 15.64 11.74
CA TRP A 117 44.11 16.39 10.61
C TRP A 117 45.22 17.21 9.92
N LYS A 118 46.26 17.58 10.67
CA LYS A 118 47.32 18.48 10.22
C LYS A 118 48.51 17.71 9.65
N ASN A 119 48.80 17.93 8.37
CA ASN A 119 49.96 17.39 7.66
C ASN A 119 50.88 18.48 7.08
N ASN A 120 50.60 19.76 7.35
CA ASN A 120 51.28 20.92 6.74
C ASN A 120 51.19 20.92 5.20
N ASP A 121 50.04 20.53 4.67
CA ASP A 121 49.73 20.55 3.22
C ASP A 121 48.58 21.52 2.90
N THR A 122 48.26 21.65 1.61
CA THR A 122 47.19 22.54 1.12
C THR A 122 45.78 22.12 1.55
N ASN A 123 45.61 20.86 1.97
CA ASN A 123 44.33 20.27 2.36
C ASN A 123 44.06 20.37 3.86
N ASP A 124 44.99 20.87 4.68
CA ASP A 124 44.83 20.96 6.14
C ASP A 124 43.54 21.67 6.57
N ARG A 125 43.13 22.74 5.87
CA ARG A 125 41.87 23.42 6.16
C ARG A 125 40.66 22.52 5.92
N VAL A 126 40.68 21.75 4.84
CA VAL A 126 39.61 20.81 4.47
C VAL A 126 39.59 19.64 5.45
N ALA A 127 40.75 19.08 5.76
CA ALA A 127 40.91 18.02 6.75
C ALA A 127 40.40 18.47 8.13
N PHE A 128 40.76 19.68 8.58
CA PHE A 128 40.28 20.23 9.84
C PHE A 128 38.75 20.27 9.93
N LEU A 129 38.07 20.66 8.85
CA LEU A 129 36.61 20.66 8.80
C LEU A 129 36.05 19.23 8.81
N ALA A 130 36.64 18.34 8.01
CA ALA A 130 36.22 16.95 7.89
C ALA A 130 36.32 16.18 9.23
N PHE A 131 37.41 16.37 9.96
CA PHE A 131 37.70 15.70 11.24
C PHE A 131 36.75 16.08 12.37
N GLN A 132 35.93 17.12 12.22
CA GLN A 132 34.87 17.42 13.19
C GLN A 132 33.78 16.34 13.23
N SER A 133 33.68 15.53 12.16
CA SER A 133 32.81 14.36 12.06
C SER A 133 33.51 13.05 12.48
N ALA A 134 34.76 13.13 12.96
CA ALA A 134 35.54 11.97 13.37
C ALA A 134 35.44 11.68 14.88
N VAL A 135 35.49 10.40 15.22
CA VAL A 135 35.69 9.89 16.58
C VAL A 135 36.84 8.90 16.56
N ILE A 136 37.87 9.15 17.35
CA ILE A 136 39.07 8.32 17.38
C ILE A 136 39.00 7.38 18.57
N MET A 137 39.17 6.08 18.36
CA MET A 137 39.27 5.09 19.43
C MET A 137 40.74 4.86 19.78
N ALA A 138 41.17 5.24 20.98
CA ALA A 138 42.54 5.10 21.44
C ALA A 138 42.62 4.36 22.76
N HIS A 139 43.82 3.92 23.14
CA HIS A 139 44.09 3.43 24.49
C HIS A 139 44.73 4.54 25.34
N PRO A 140 44.53 4.54 26.67
CA PRO A 140 45.25 5.44 27.55
C PRO A 140 46.75 5.27 27.41
N SER A 141 47.47 6.38 27.27
CA SER A 141 48.91 6.44 27.38
C SER A 141 49.33 6.78 28.82
N PRO A 142 50.52 6.36 29.27
CA PRO A 142 51.06 6.77 30.57
C PRO A 142 51.11 8.29 30.73
N ASN A 143 50.94 8.78 31.96
CA ASN A 143 51.17 10.18 32.25
C ASN A 143 52.69 10.44 32.31
N LEU A 144 53.18 11.13 31.29
CA LEU A 144 54.61 11.42 31.13
C LEU A 144 55.20 12.22 32.31
N GLU A 145 54.41 13.08 32.97
CA GLU A 145 54.91 13.85 34.12
C GLU A 145 55.24 12.94 35.31
N THR A 146 54.42 11.91 35.55
CA THR A 146 54.61 11.00 36.68
C THR A 146 55.53 9.84 36.36
N SER A 147 55.67 9.46 35.08
CA SER A 147 56.45 8.31 34.64
C SER A 147 57.74 8.65 33.88
N ALA A 148 58.16 9.93 33.88
CA ALA A 148 59.36 10.38 33.16
C ALA A 148 60.61 9.58 33.55
N PHE A 149 60.76 9.27 34.84
CA PHE A 149 61.91 8.52 35.37
C PHE A 149 62.11 7.15 34.69
N VAL A 150 61.03 6.50 34.25
CA VAL A 150 61.10 5.22 33.55
C VAL A 150 61.70 5.40 32.16
N PHE A 151 61.23 6.42 31.43
CA PHE A 151 61.74 6.73 30.09
C PHE A 151 63.19 7.22 30.12
N ASP A 152 63.55 8.03 31.11
CA ASP A 152 64.95 8.46 31.33
C ASP A 152 65.88 7.27 31.63
N ALA A 153 65.40 6.30 32.42
CA ALA A 153 66.14 5.07 32.69
C ALA A 153 66.31 4.22 31.42
N ILE A 154 65.27 4.11 30.59
CA ILE A 154 65.33 3.41 29.29
C ILE A 154 66.34 4.09 28.36
N ALA A 155 66.31 5.42 28.24
CA ALA A 155 67.26 6.18 27.43
C ALA A 155 68.70 5.97 27.90
N THR A 156 68.94 6.07 29.21
CA THR A 156 70.25 5.85 29.82
C THR A 156 70.74 4.42 29.57
N GLN A 157 69.88 3.42 29.72
CA GLN A 157 70.23 2.02 29.50
C GLN A 157 70.54 1.73 28.03
N SER A 158 69.79 2.35 27.11
CA SER A 158 70.02 2.26 25.67
C SER A 158 71.39 2.82 25.30
N GLN A 159 71.73 4.00 25.82
CA GLN A 159 73.01 4.65 25.57
C GLN A 159 74.17 3.85 26.17
N THR A 160 74.06 3.40 27.41
CA THR A 160 75.16 2.73 28.12
C THR A 160 75.45 1.32 27.63
N ARG A 161 74.41 0.53 27.30
CA ARG A 161 74.60 -0.87 26.84
C ARG A 161 74.74 -1.03 25.34
N TYR A 162 74.05 -0.19 24.57
CA TYR A 162 73.93 -0.36 23.13
C TYR A 162 74.49 0.82 22.33
N ASN A 163 75.00 1.86 23.00
CA ASN A 163 75.49 3.09 22.38
C ASN A 163 74.47 3.69 21.39
N LYS A 164 73.18 3.64 21.76
CA LYS A 164 72.08 4.14 20.94
C LYS A 164 71.29 5.22 21.69
N THR A 165 71.30 6.43 21.14
CA THR A 165 70.37 7.51 21.50
C THR A 165 69.02 7.22 20.86
N LEU A 166 67.98 7.08 21.67
CA LEU A 166 66.62 6.85 21.19
C LEU A 166 65.98 8.18 20.78
N THR A 167 65.21 8.18 19.69
CA THR A 167 64.27 9.28 19.42
C THR A 167 63.07 9.19 20.37
N GLU A 168 62.29 10.27 20.46
CA GLU A 168 61.07 10.29 21.28
C GLU A 168 60.09 9.17 20.88
N ASP A 169 59.85 8.99 19.58
CA ASP A 169 58.99 7.93 19.07
C ASP A 169 59.52 6.52 19.35
N GLU A 170 60.85 6.33 19.32
CA GLU A 170 61.48 5.05 19.66
C GLU A 170 61.42 4.75 21.16
N MET A 171 61.39 5.78 22.00
CA MET A 171 61.35 5.65 23.45
C MET A 171 59.92 5.50 23.98
N ILE A 172 58.98 6.29 23.46
CA ILE A 172 57.59 6.36 23.91
C ILE A 172 56.69 5.73 22.84
N ASN A 173 56.69 4.40 22.82
CA ASN A 173 55.79 3.62 21.98
C ASN A 173 55.15 2.47 22.76
N ASP A 174 54.04 1.96 22.23
CA ASP A 174 53.23 0.96 22.94
C ASP A 174 53.97 -0.36 23.15
N VAL A 175 54.97 -0.69 22.30
CA VAL A 175 55.76 -1.92 22.43
C VAL A 175 56.69 -1.82 23.63
N VAL A 176 57.40 -0.69 23.79
CA VAL A 176 58.29 -0.43 24.92
C VAL A 176 57.48 -0.37 26.23
N ILE A 177 56.36 0.36 26.22
CA ILE A 177 55.47 0.48 27.37
C ILE A 177 54.94 -0.90 27.78
N CYS A 178 54.42 -1.70 26.83
CA CYS A 178 53.91 -3.04 27.15
C CYS A 178 54.99 -3.99 27.65
N ALA A 179 56.22 -3.93 27.10
CA ALA A 179 57.32 -4.77 27.54
C ALA A 179 57.72 -4.46 28.99
N TYR A 180 57.83 -3.17 29.33
CA TYR A 180 58.11 -2.74 30.71
C TYR A 180 57.01 -3.21 31.67
N GLN A 181 55.75 -2.91 31.34
CA GLN A 181 54.58 -3.28 32.15
C GLN A 181 54.46 -4.79 32.34
N ALA A 182 54.81 -5.61 31.34
CA ALA A 182 54.75 -7.06 31.45
C ALA A 182 55.75 -7.60 32.49
N ILE A 183 56.97 -7.08 32.51
CA ILE A 183 58.00 -7.46 33.50
C ILE A 183 57.62 -6.97 34.88
N GLU A 184 57.16 -5.73 35.01
CA GLU A 184 56.74 -5.17 36.29
C GLU A 184 55.55 -5.95 36.88
N THR A 185 54.55 -6.28 36.06
CA THR A 185 53.41 -7.13 36.45
C THR A 185 53.88 -8.49 36.92
N LEU A 186 54.83 -9.11 36.22
CA LEU A 186 55.43 -10.39 36.61
C LEU A 186 56.10 -10.28 37.99
N VAL A 187 56.90 -9.24 38.21
CA VAL A 187 57.59 -9.00 39.49
C VAL A 187 56.58 -8.81 40.62
N ILE A 188 55.55 -8.00 40.43
CA ILE A 188 54.51 -7.78 41.44
C ILE A 188 53.74 -9.09 41.72
N ALA A 189 53.40 -9.86 40.68
CA ALA A 189 52.71 -11.14 40.84
C ALA A 189 53.55 -12.14 41.63
N LEU A 190 54.85 -12.25 41.34
CA LEU A 190 55.77 -13.11 42.07
C LEU A 190 55.98 -12.65 43.51
N ASN A 191 56.11 -11.35 43.76
CA ASN A 191 56.27 -10.81 45.11
C ASN A 191 55.02 -11.04 45.98
N ARG A 192 53.83 -11.04 45.37
CA ARG A 192 52.56 -11.38 46.05
C ARG A 192 52.36 -12.89 46.24
N SER A 193 53.17 -13.74 45.61
CA SER A 193 53.06 -15.19 45.71
C SER A 193 53.46 -15.66 47.10
N THR A 194 52.58 -16.41 47.77
CA THR A 194 52.91 -17.14 49.00
C THR A 194 53.52 -18.52 48.71
N VAL A 195 53.59 -18.91 47.45
CA VAL A 195 54.14 -20.20 47.01
C VAL A 195 55.65 -20.05 46.79
N PRO A 196 56.50 -20.89 47.40
CA PRO A 196 57.94 -20.89 47.15
C PRO A 196 58.25 -21.05 45.65
N LEU A 197 59.20 -20.28 45.14
CA LEU A 197 59.55 -20.26 43.72
C LEU A 197 59.88 -21.66 43.16
N GLU A 198 60.54 -22.50 43.96
CA GLU A 198 60.90 -23.88 43.62
C GLU A 198 59.68 -24.78 43.37
N SER A 199 58.54 -24.45 43.97
CA SER A 199 57.28 -25.19 43.87
C SER A 199 56.27 -24.54 42.91
N LEU A 200 56.60 -23.38 42.34
CA LEU A 200 55.71 -22.62 41.48
C LEU A 200 55.65 -23.24 40.08
N ASN A 201 54.50 -23.80 39.73
CA ASN A 201 54.23 -24.26 38.37
C ASN A 201 53.37 -23.26 37.58
N GLY A 202 53.34 -23.40 36.25
CA GLY A 202 52.62 -22.49 35.36
C GLY A 202 51.14 -22.32 35.71
N ARG A 203 50.45 -23.40 36.10
CA ARG A 203 49.03 -23.35 36.51
C ARG A 203 48.84 -22.51 37.77
N THR A 204 49.67 -22.71 38.78
CA THR A 204 49.61 -21.97 40.04
C THR A 204 49.94 -20.51 39.81
N PHE A 205 50.96 -20.23 38.98
CA PHE A 205 51.30 -18.88 38.57
C PHE A 205 50.15 -18.18 37.82
N SER A 206 49.44 -18.87 36.93
CA SER A 206 48.26 -18.31 36.25
C SER A 206 47.19 -17.85 37.25
N TYR A 207 46.91 -18.62 38.30
CA TYR A 207 45.96 -18.20 39.34
C TYR A 207 46.44 -17.02 40.18
N ILE A 208 47.76 -16.88 40.36
CA ILE A 208 48.34 -15.71 41.02
C ILE A 208 48.21 -14.47 40.12
N LEU A 209 48.39 -14.63 38.80
CA LEU A 209 48.42 -13.56 37.83
C LEU A 209 47.02 -13.03 37.45
N TRP A 210 46.06 -13.91 37.20
CA TRP A 210 44.76 -13.60 36.58
C TRP A 210 43.74 -12.98 37.54
N ASN A 211 42.71 -12.35 36.97
CA ASN A 211 41.60 -11.70 37.66
C ASN A 211 42.04 -10.69 38.74
N LYS A 212 43.03 -9.85 38.40
CA LYS A 212 43.64 -8.90 39.34
C LYS A 212 44.01 -7.60 38.65
N THR A 213 43.98 -6.53 39.46
CA THR A 213 44.52 -5.22 39.10
C THR A 213 45.94 -5.08 39.65
N TYR A 214 46.82 -4.57 38.81
CA TYR A 214 48.20 -4.26 39.14
C TYR A 214 48.36 -2.76 39.02
N ASP A 215 48.82 -2.14 40.10
CA ASP A 215 49.21 -0.74 40.07
C ASP A 215 50.69 -0.69 39.70
N LEU A 216 50.97 -0.11 38.54
CA LEU A 216 52.31 -0.08 37.93
C LEU A 216 52.81 1.36 37.90
N ASP A 217 54.13 1.53 37.80
CA ASP A 217 54.83 2.82 37.75
C ASP A 217 54.26 3.76 36.67
N MET A 218 53.84 3.21 35.53
CA MET A 218 53.30 3.99 34.41
C MET A 218 51.78 4.19 34.46
N MET A 219 51.03 3.15 34.85
CA MET A 219 49.56 3.13 34.91
C MET A 219 49.05 1.80 35.48
N SER A 220 47.89 1.81 36.13
CA SER A 220 47.28 0.56 36.57
C SER A 220 46.73 -0.26 35.38
N ILE A 221 46.83 -1.59 35.47
CA ILE A 221 46.30 -2.53 34.47
C ILE A 221 45.43 -3.59 35.14
N TYR A 222 44.44 -4.11 34.40
CA TYR A 222 43.61 -5.25 34.83
C TYR A 222 43.86 -6.45 33.92
N VAL A 223 44.18 -7.60 34.53
CA VAL A 223 44.28 -8.89 33.86
C VAL A 223 43.03 -9.70 34.21
N ASP A 224 42.28 -10.11 33.20
CA ASP A 224 41.00 -10.81 33.38
C ASP A 224 41.19 -12.27 33.81
N GLU A 225 40.07 -12.95 34.02
CA GLU A 225 39.96 -14.36 34.39
C GLU A 225 40.55 -15.34 33.36
N THR A 226 40.81 -14.89 32.12
CA THR A 226 41.43 -15.68 31.05
C THR A 226 42.92 -15.37 30.85
N GLY A 227 43.47 -14.44 31.64
CA GLY A 227 44.84 -13.97 31.49
C GLY A 227 45.04 -12.91 30.42
N MET A 228 43.96 -12.30 29.93
CA MET A 228 44.04 -11.19 28.97
C MET A 228 44.02 -9.85 29.70
N ARG A 229 44.93 -8.95 29.35
CA ARG A 229 44.83 -7.55 29.76
C ARG A 229 43.58 -6.93 29.12
N LYS A 230 42.72 -6.33 29.94
CA LYS A 230 41.62 -5.48 29.47
C LYS A 230 42.02 -4.03 29.65
N GLY A 231 42.27 -3.35 28.55
CA GLY A 231 42.56 -1.92 28.52
C GLY A 231 41.29 -1.10 28.35
N ASP A 232 41.24 0.03 29.04
CA ASP A 232 40.22 1.06 28.79
C ASP A 232 40.33 1.57 27.35
N VAL A 233 39.23 2.11 26.83
CA VAL A 233 39.16 2.72 25.50
C VAL A 233 38.74 4.17 25.63
N LEU A 234 39.57 5.06 25.11
CA LEU A 234 39.32 6.49 25.00
C LEU A 234 38.65 6.76 23.65
N PHE A 235 37.61 7.59 23.66
CA PHE A 235 37.00 8.11 22.45
C PHE A 235 37.30 9.60 22.35
N LEU A 236 38.21 9.94 21.45
CA LEU A 236 38.72 11.31 21.28
C LEU A 236 37.94 12.04 20.20
N ARG A 237 37.76 13.35 20.37
CA ARG A 237 37.14 14.25 19.41
C ARG A 237 37.93 15.54 19.24
N LEU A 238 37.88 16.10 18.03
CA LEU A 238 38.56 17.36 17.72
C LEU A 238 37.92 18.52 18.50
N ASN A 239 38.71 19.21 19.30
CA ASN A 239 38.35 20.50 19.88
C ASN A 239 38.62 21.59 18.84
N LYS A 240 37.55 22.24 18.36
CA LYS A 240 37.65 23.23 17.27
C LYS A 240 38.42 24.49 17.66
N SER A 241 38.42 24.89 18.94
CA SER A 241 39.10 26.12 19.38
C SER A 241 40.60 25.93 19.53
N GLU A 242 41.02 24.76 20.01
CA GLU A 242 42.43 24.45 20.27
C GLU A 242 43.10 23.74 19.10
N GLY A 243 42.31 23.07 18.25
CA GLY A 243 42.82 22.26 17.15
C GLY A 243 43.41 20.91 17.55
N ASN A 244 43.25 20.50 18.80
CA ASN A 244 43.76 19.23 19.33
C ASN A 244 42.61 18.26 19.68
N PHE A 245 42.93 16.98 19.78
CA PHE A 245 41.96 15.96 20.20
C PHE A 245 41.87 15.87 21.72
N HIS A 246 40.65 15.76 22.21
CA HIS A 246 40.36 15.62 23.64
C HIS A 246 39.46 14.43 23.89
N GLU A 247 39.60 13.84 25.07
CA GLU A 247 38.80 12.70 25.51
C GLU A 247 37.35 13.12 25.75
N ALA A 248 36.44 12.68 24.87
CA ALA A 248 35.02 12.93 25.03
C ALA A 248 34.33 11.83 25.87
N TRP A 249 34.77 10.58 25.71
CA TRP A 249 34.30 9.45 26.49
C TRP A 249 35.41 8.49 26.85
N ARG A 250 35.20 7.76 27.95
CA ARG A 250 36.03 6.64 28.38
C ARG A 250 35.19 5.41 28.63
N TYR A 251 35.53 4.32 27.98
CA TYR A 251 35.02 3.01 28.33
C TYR A 251 35.98 2.34 29.30
N PHE A 252 35.53 2.15 30.53
CA PHE A 252 36.25 1.43 31.56
C PHE A 252 36.04 -0.07 31.36
N ALA A 253 37.10 -0.79 31.04
CA ALA A 253 37.00 -2.19 30.64
C ALA A 253 36.68 -3.11 31.84
N PHE A 254 37.15 -2.74 33.03
CA PHE A 254 36.87 -3.48 34.27
C PHE A 254 35.39 -3.39 34.69
N THR A 255 34.86 -2.17 34.82
CA THR A 255 33.45 -1.95 35.21
C THR A 255 32.46 -2.11 34.06
N ARG A 256 32.96 -2.26 32.82
CA ARG A 256 32.18 -2.34 31.58
C ARG A 256 31.22 -1.15 31.41
N SER A 257 31.69 0.04 31.76
CA SER A 257 30.88 1.26 31.76
C SER A 257 31.49 2.36 30.88
N LEU A 258 30.63 3.11 30.20
CA LEU A 258 31.02 4.23 29.34
C LEU A 258 30.72 5.55 30.04
N SER A 259 31.77 6.25 30.46
CA SER A 259 31.67 7.56 31.11
C SER A 259 31.81 8.72 30.12
N VAL A 260 31.19 9.85 30.45
CA VAL A 260 31.38 11.13 29.75
C VAL A 260 32.43 11.92 30.51
N THR A 261 33.49 12.32 29.82
CA THR A 261 34.67 12.96 30.45
C THR A 261 34.80 14.43 30.08
N HIS A 262 34.22 14.86 28.95
CA HIS A 262 34.28 16.23 28.48
C HIS A 262 32.97 16.68 27.83
N THR A 263 32.72 17.99 27.85
CA THR A 263 31.58 18.62 27.14
C THR A 263 31.61 18.41 25.61
N LEU A 264 32.71 17.92 25.05
CA LEU A 264 32.82 17.58 23.63
C LEU A 264 31.98 16.35 23.29
N ALA A 265 31.56 15.58 24.29
CA ALA A 265 30.62 14.47 24.13
C ALA A 265 29.27 14.90 23.54
N SER A 266 28.79 16.10 23.87
CA SER A 266 27.48 16.58 23.40
C SER A 266 27.57 17.50 22.17
N ARG A 267 28.76 17.98 21.80
CA ARG A 267 28.92 18.96 20.71
C ARG A 267 29.13 18.26 19.37
N TRP A 268 28.12 18.18 18.53
CA TRP A 268 28.22 17.60 17.19
C TRP A 268 28.33 18.68 16.12
N TYR A 269 28.81 18.33 14.92
CA TYR A 269 28.95 19.31 13.85
C TYR A 269 27.55 19.83 13.46
N GLY A 270 27.29 21.12 13.69
CA GLY A 270 25.99 21.73 13.39
C GLY A 270 24.82 21.19 14.23
N ARG A 271 25.10 20.44 15.32
CA ARG A 271 24.08 19.72 16.10
C ARG A 271 24.39 19.70 17.60
N THR A 272 23.34 19.58 18.40
CA THR A 272 23.41 19.43 19.88
C THR A 272 23.32 17.97 20.32
N ASP A 273 22.97 17.08 19.40
CA ASP A 273 22.76 15.65 19.58
C ASP A 273 23.58 14.84 18.56
N ALA A 274 23.83 13.58 18.89
CA ALA A 274 24.50 12.66 17.98
C ALA A 274 23.64 12.46 16.72
N PRO A 275 24.23 12.42 15.51
CA PRO A 275 23.46 12.20 14.30
C PRO A 275 22.73 10.85 14.38
N PRO A 276 21.49 10.76 13.86
CA PRO A 276 20.80 9.49 13.74
C PRO A 276 21.54 8.57 12.76
N ASP A 277 21.41 7.26 12.94
CA ASP A 277 22.04 6.26 12.09
C ASP A 277 21.32 6.06 10.74
N SER A 278 20.07 6.51 10.63
CA SER A 278 19.30 6.59 9.39
C SER A 278 18.77 8.00 9.13
N PRO A 279 18.63 8.43 7.86
CA PRO A 279 17.93 9.67 7.53
C PRO A 279 16.46 9.65 7.97
N PRO A 280 15.84 10.80 8.25
CA PRO A 280 14.42 10.88 8.61
C PRO A 280 13.48 10.25 7.57
N CYS A 281 13.80 10.40 6.28
CA CYS A 281 13.05 9.81 5.18
C CYS A 281 13.46 8.37 4.84
N GLY A 282 14.37 7.77 5.60
CA GLY A 282 15.01 6.52 5.22
C GLY A 282 16.06 6.71 4.11
N PHE A 283 16.79 5.66 3.79
CA PHE A 283 17.90 5.75 2.83
C PHE A 283 17.43 5.85 1.37
N ARG A 284 16.24 5.33 1.08
CA ARG A 284 15.61 5.29 -0.25
C ARG A 284 14.35 6.15 -0.33
N GLY A 285 14.08 6.99 0.68
CA GLY A 285 12.87 7.80 0.76
C GLY A 285 11.64 7.03 1.24
N GLU A 286 11.81 5.81 1.75
CA GLU A 286 10.74 4.90 2.12
C GLU A 286 9.83 5.42 3.25
N HIS A 287 10.31 6.34 4.08
CA HIS A 287 9.53 6.92 5.18
C HIS A 287 8.85 8.25 4.83
N CYS A 288 9.23 8.86 3.71
CA CYS A 288 8.64 10.12 3.24
C CYS A 288 7.70 9.83 2.08
N THR A 289 6.41 9.67 2.38
CA THR A 289 5.37 9.65 1.34
C THR A 289 5.25 11.05 0.75
N GLU A 290 5.37 11.19 -0.57
CA GLU A 290 5.15 12.48 -1.24
C GLU A 290 3.75 13.02 -0.88
N ALA A 291 3.70 14.23 -0.30
CA ALA A 291 2.46 14.87 0.15
C ALA A 291 1.42 15.08 -0.98
N GLY A 292 1.80 14.89 -2.25
CA GLY A 292 0.88 14.90 -3.39
C GLY A 292 0.10 13.60 -3.62
N SER A 293 0.57 12.48 -3.07
CA SER A 293 0.04 11.13 -3.37
C SER A 293 -1.33 10.88 -2.74
N VAL A 294 -1.58 11.37 -1.53
CA VAL A 294 -2.86 11.14 -0.85
C VAL A 294 -3.99 11.93 -1.52
N VAL A 295 -3.74 13.18 -1.94
CA VAL A 295 -4.74 14.01 -2.61
C VAL A 295 -5.06 13.47 -4.01
N THR A 296 -4.05 13.02 -4.77
CA THR A 296 -4.29 12.38 -6.07
C THR A 296 -5.01 11.04 -5.94
N LEU A 297 -4.66 10.22 -4.94
CA LEU A 297 -5.31 8.93 -4.72
C LEU A 297 -6.77 9.09 -4.24
N VAL A 298 -7.04 10.07 -3.38
CA VAL A 298 -8.40 10.42 -2.95
C VAL A 298 -9.22 10.94 -4.13
N LEU A 299 -8.69 11.84 -4.97
CA LEU A 299 -9.38 12.32 -6.16
C LEU A 299 -9.61 11.20 -7.19
N ALA A 300 -8.65 10.29 -7.38
CA ALA A 300 -8.76 9.18 -8.31
C ALA A 300 -9.80 8.13 -7.91
N ILE A 301 -10.12 8.01 -6.61
CA ILE A 301 -11.12 7.04 -6.12
C ILE A 301 -12.48 7.71 -5.94
N VAL A 302 -12.53 8.89 -5.30
CA VAL A 302 -13.78 9.53 -4.91
C VAL A 302 -14.55 10.09 -6.12
N CYS A 303 -13.85 10.69 -7.10
CA CYS A 303 -14.51 11.26 -8.28
C CYS A 303 -15.23 10.20 -9.14
N PRO A 304 -14.62 9.06 -9.52
CA PRO A 304 -15.34 8.06 -10.32
C PRO A 304 -16.49 7.40 -9.55
N ILE A 305 -16.35 7.19 -8.23
CA ILE A 305 -17.45 6.65 -7.40
C ILE A 305 -18.62 7.64 -7.36
N ALA A 306 -18.36 8.93 -7.16
CA ALA A 306 -19.39 9.97 -7.15
C ALA A 306 -20.11 10.06 -8.50
N ILE A 307 -19.37 9.98 -9.62
CA ILE A 307 -19.95 9.95 -10.96
C ILE A 307 -20.81 8.70 -11.16
N LEU A 308 -20.34 7.52 -10.75
CA LEU A 308 -21.09 6.27 -10.81
C LEU A 308 -22.42 6.36 -10.04
N LEU A 309 -22.39 6.89 -8.83
CA LEU A 309 -23.59 7.09 -8.00
C LEU A 309 -24.56 8.10 -8.62
N MET A 310 -24.05 9.17 -9.23
CA MET A 310 -24.87 10.15 -9.95
C MET A 310 -25.56 9.54 -11.17
N VAL A 311 -24.84 8.73 -11.97
CA VAL A 311 -25.41 8.05 -13.14
C VAL A 311 -26.43 6.98 -12.71
N ALA A 312 -26.12 6.20 -11.68
CA ALA A 312 -27.04 5.21 -11.10
C ALA A 312 -28.31 5.89 -10.54
N GLY A 313 -28.17 7.02 -9.84
CA GLY A 313 -29.29 7.80 -9.33
C GLY A 313 -30.17 8.38 -10.45
N ALA A 314 -29.56 8.98 -11.47
CA ALA A 314 -30.28 9.55 -12.60
C ALA A 314 -31.03 8.48 -13.41
N SER A 315 -30.41 7.31 -13.62
CA SER A 315 -31.05 6.18 -14.31
C SER A 315 -32.19 5.58 -13.49
N ALA A 316 -32.03 5.42 -12.17
CA ALA A 316 -33.11 4.97 -11.28
C ALA A 316 -34.30 5.94 -11.26
N VAL A 317 -34.04 7.25 -11.20
CA VAL A 317 -35.09 8.29 -11.26
C VAL A 317 -35.81 8.25 -12.60
N ARG A 318 -35.08 8.15 -13.72
CA ARG A 318 -35.67 8.08 -15.06
C ARG A 318 -36.53 6.82 -15.22
N TRP A 319 -36.05 5.68 -14.74
CA TRP A 319 -36.80 4.43 -14.72
C TRP A 319 -38.08 4.54 -13.89
N TYR A 320 -38.00 5.11 -12.69
CA TYR A 320 -39.15 5.34 -11.82
C TYR A 320 -40.20 6.27 -12.46
N LEU A 321 -39.76 7.38 -13.06
CA LEU A 321 -40.66 8.32 -13.73
C LEU A 321 -41.34 7.72 -14.97
N ASN A 322 -40.62 6.93 -15.76
CA ASN A 322 -41.20 6.23 -16.91
C ASN A 322 -42.27 5.23 -16.47
N ARG A 323 -41.97 4.40 -15.46
CA ARG A 323 -42.94 3.44 -14.91
C ARG A 323 -44.20 4.11 -14.36
N ARG A 324 -44.04 5.29 -13.73
CA ARG A 324 -45.16 6.09 -13.24
C ARG A 324 -46.04 6.66 -14.36
N LYS A 325 -45.45 7.06 -15.48
CA LYS A 325 -46.21 7.55 -16.65
C LYS A 325 -47.10 6.47 -17.26
N GLU A 326 -46.64 5.23 -17.31
CA GLU A 326 -47.42 4.10 -17.84
C GLU A 326 -48.67 3.83 -17.02
N HIS A 327 -48.55 3.78 -15.68
CA HIS A 327 -49.67 3.55 -14.76
C HIS A 327 -50.74 4.65 -14.75
N LEU A 328 -50.41 5.87 -15.18
CA LEU A 328 -51.34 7.01 -15.22
C LEU A 328 -51.92 7.25 -16.63
N SER A 329 -51.52 6.46 -17.63
CA SER A 329 -52.02 6.64 -18.99
C SER A 329 -53.49 6.19 -19.11
N LEU A 330 -54.38 7.13 -19.45
CA LEU A 330 -55.82 6.90 -19.64
C LEU A 330 -56.16 6.45 -21.07
N TRP A 331 -55.25 5.73 -21.73
CA TRP A 331 -55.39 5.31 -23.12
C TRP A 331 -56.67 4.48 -23.36
N TRP A 332 -57.15 3.78 -22.33
CA TRP A 332 -58.35 2.96 -22.33
C TRP A 332 -59.64 3.77 -22.08
N CYS A 333 -59.57 5.05 -21.73
CA CYS A 333 -60.75 5.87 -21.43
C CYS A 333 -61.27 6.50 -22.72
N ILE A 334 -62.41 6.03 -23.23
CA ILE A 334 -63.04 6.61 -24.41
C ILE A 334 -63.93 7.78 -23.97
N ASP A 335 -63.78 8.93 -24.62
CA ASP A 335 -64.66 10.08 -24.40
C ASP A 335 -66.08 9.75 -24.88
N GLY A 336 -67.09 10.06 -24.07
CA GLY A 336 -68.49 9.76 -24.38
C GLY A 336 -69.01 10.47 -25.64
N ARG A 337 -68.31 11.50 -26.13
CA ARG A 337 -68.67 12.23 -27.36
C ARG A 337 -68.35 11.47 -28.65
N SER A 338 -67.35 10.60 -28.62
CA SER A 338 -66.94 9.82 -29.80
C SER A 338 -67.64 8.47 -29.91
N PHE A 339 -68.52 8.15 -28.96
CA PHE A 339 -69.26 6.89 -28.88
C PHE A 339 -70.76 7.15 -28.96
N ASP A 340 -71.41 6.59 -29.97
CA ASP A 340 -72.86 6.64 -30.11
C ASP A 340 -73.50 5.44 -29.39
N PRO A 341 -74.28 5.66 -28.31
CA PRO A 341 -74.89 4.57 -27.54
C PRO A 341 -76.16 3.99 -28.19
N ASP A 342 -76.73 4.63 -29.23
CA ASP A 342 -77.95 4.16 -29.89
C ASP A 342 -77.62 3.24 -31.08
N SER A 343 -78.17 2.02 -31.05
CA SER A 343 -77.99 1.01 -32.11
C SER A 343 -78.74 1.36 -33.41
N ASP A 344 -79.70 2.27 -33.35
CA ASP A 344 -80.62 2.56 -34.45
C ASP A 344 -80.01 3.50 -35.50
N HIS A 345 -78.88 4.15 -35.18
CA HIS A 345 -78.16 5.04 -36.08
C HIS A 345 -77.10 4.34 -36.95
N VAL A 346 -76.91 3.03 -36.80
CA VAL A 346 -75.98 2.25 -37.64
C VAL A 346 -76.59 2.03 -39.03
N LYS A 347 -76.38 2.97 -39.96
CA LYS A 347 -76.79 2.85 -41.37
C LYS A 347 -75.65 2.31 -42.22
N PHE A 348 -75.71 1.04 -42.61
CA PHE A 348 -74.80 0.47 -43.59
C PHE A 348 -75.28 0.83 -45.00
N VAL A 349 -74.52 1.67 -45.71
CA VAL A 349 -74.80 2.03 -47.11
C VAL A 349 -74.32 0.88 -48.00
N ALA A 350 -75.27 0.14 -48.59
CA ALA A 350 -74.96 -0.82 -49.65
C ALA A 350 -74.84 -0.08 -50.99
N THR A 351 -73.64 0.04 -51.52
CA THR A 351 -73.40 0.45 -52.92
C THR A 351 -72.95 -0.77 -53.72
N GLY A 352 -73.89 -1.52 -54.29
CA GLY A 352 -73.57 -2.67 -55.13
C GLY A 352 -74.71 -3.68 -55.28
N THR A 353 -74.63 -4.51 -56.31
CA THR A 353 -75.53 -5.67 -56.51
C THR A 353 -75.14 -6.79 -55.54
N PRO A 354 -76.11 -7.43 -54.86
CA PRO A 354 -75.81 -8.34 -53.76
C PRO A 354 -75.19 -9.65 -54.25
N THR A 355 -73.95 -9.90 -53.83
CA THR A 355 -73.35 -11.23 -53.85
C THR A 355 -73.87 -12.03 -52.65
N ASN A 356 -73.80 -13.37 -52.68
CA ASN A 356 -74.24 -14.24 -51.56
C ASN A 356 -73.59 -13.86 -50.21
N ASP A 357 -72.40 -13.25 -50.23
CA ASP A 357 -71.70 -12.74 -49.04
C ASP A 357 -72.35 -11.49 -48.43
N GLU A 358 -73.01 -10.64 -49.22
CA GLU A 358 -73.69 -9.44 -48.71
C GLU A 358 -75.00 -9.77 -47.99
N VAL A 359 -75.72 -10.80 -48.44
CA VAL A 359 -76.93 -11.30 -47.77
C VAL A 359 -76.59 -11.92 -46.42
N LEU A 360 -75.51 -12.72 -46.36
CA LEU A 360 -74.99 -13.29 -45.13
C LEU A 360 -74.54 -12.20 -44.14
N ARG A 361 -73.85 -11.16 -44.63
CA ARG A 361 -73.49 -9.98 -43.83
C ARG A 361 -74.70 -9.27 -43.24
N GLN A 362 -75.76 -9.05 -44.03
CA GLN A 362 -76.94 -8.35 -43.56
C GLN A 362 -77.70 -9.15 -42.48
N ASP A 363 -77.83 -10.48 -42.63
CA ASP A 363 -78.49 -11.34 -41.63
C ASP A 363 -77.69 -11.41 -40.31
N ILE A 364 -76.36 -11.45 -40.41
CA ILE A 364 -75.44 -11.38 -39.27
C ILE A 364 -75.60 -10.08 -38.49
N LEU A 365 -75.65 -8.94 -39.19
CA LEU A 365 -75.78 -7.62 -38.59
C LEU A 365 -77.14 -7.44 -37.92
N THR A 366 -78.21 -7.96 -38.53
CA THR A 366 -79.57 -7.92 -37.97
C THR A 366 -79.67 -8.76 -36.68
N LYS A 367 -79.03 -9.94 -36.64
CA LYS A 367 -78.98 -10.80 -35.44
C LYS A 367 -78.07 -10.28 -34.33
N CYS A 368 -77.13 -9.37 -34.62
CA CYS A 368 -76.16 -8.82 -33.65
C CYS A 368 -76.42 -7.36 -33.27
N GLN A 369 -77.48 -6.75 -33.77
CA GLN A 369 -77.76 -5.31 -33.69
C GLN A 369 -77.71 -4.74 -32.26
N TYR A 370 -78.06 -5.55 -31.26
CA TYR A 370 -78.05 -5.13 -29.85
C TYR A 370 -76.65 -4.88 -29.26
N LYS A 371 -75.56 -5.37 -29.89
CA LYS A 371 -74.17 -5.23 -29.39
C LYS A 371 -73.22 -4.44 -30.29
N ILE A 372 -73.69 -3.97 -31.44
CA ILE A 372 -72.91 -3.12 -32.35
C ILE A 372 -73.21 -1.65 -32.01
N ARG A 373 -72.16 -0.82 -31.97
CA ARG A 373 -72.22 0.63 -31.73
C ARG A 373 -71.25 1.36 -32.65
N MET A 374 -71.32 2.69 -32.71
CA MET A 374 -70.39 3.50 -33.49
C MET A 374 -69.34 4.15 -32.59
N TYR A 375 -68.07 4.04 -32.96
CA TYR A 375 -66.96 4.74 -32.32
C TYR A 375 -66.09 5.39 -33.40
N ASN A 376 -65.91 6.71 -33.34
CA ASN A 376 -65.17 7.49 -34.36
C ASN A 376 -65.61 7.26 -35.82
N GLY A 377 -66.89 6.93 -36.04
CA GLY A 377 -67.43 6.65 -37.38
C GLY A 377 -67.23 5.21 -37.87
N GLU A 378 -66.64 4.33 -37.07
CA GLU A 378 -66.50 2.90 -37.35
C GLU A 378 -67.43 2.06 -36.47
N ALA A 379 -67.88 0.92 -37.01
CA ALA A 379 -68.67 -0.03 -36.24
C ALA A 379 -67.75 -0.76 -35.25
N VAL A 380 -68.13 -0.77 -33.98
CA VAL A 380 -67.41 -1.42 -32.89
C VAL A 380 -68.31 -2.38 -32.13
N TRP A 381 -67.69 -3.36 -31.49
CA TRP A 381 -68.36 -4.28 -30.60
C TRP A 381 -68.42 -3.70 -29.18
N ALA A 382 -69.62 -3.47 -28.66
CA ALA A 382 -69.82 -2.87 -27.34
C ALA A 382 -70.55 -3.83 -26.38
N GLU A 383 -69.89 -4.23 -25.30
CA GLU A 383 -70.48 -5.05 -24.24
C GLU A 383 -70.86 -4.17 -23.04
N ALA A 384 -72.15 -4.14 -22.68
CA ALA A 384 -72.62 -3.37 -21.54
C ALA A 384 -72.11 -3.94 -20.19
N ILE A 385 -71.74 -3.04 -19.28
CA ILE A 385 -71.42 -3.31 -17.88
C ILE A 385 -72.61 -2.84 -17.03
N PHE A 386 -73.16 -3.74 -16.22
CA PHE A 386 -74.25 -3.45 -15.29
C PHE A 386 -73.89 -3.92 -13.88
N PRO A 387 -74.00 -3.05 -12.85
CA PRO A 387 -74.37 -1.63 -12.91
C PRO A 387 -73.30 -0.74 -13.59
N PRO A 388 -73.64 0.47 -14.08
CA PRO A 388 -72.67 1.41 -14.66
C PRO A 388 -71.53 1.73 -13.68
N VAL A 389 -70.31 1.82 -14.19
CA VAL A 389 -69.09 2.02 -13.40
C VAL A 389 -68.54 3.42 -13.64
N SER A 390 -68.23 4.15 -12.57
CA SER A 390 -67.63 5.48 -12.67
C SER A 390 -66.13 5.42 -12.96
N LEU A 391 -65.59 6.43 -13.65
CA LEU A 391 -64.16 6.55 -13.92
C LEU A 391 -63.30 6.47 -12.66
N ASP A 392 -63.78 7.05 -11.56
CA ASP A 392 -63.04 7.05 -10.29
C ASP A 392 -63.01 5.67 -9.64
N ALA A 393 -64.06 4.85 -9.83
CA ALA A 393 -64.04 3.45 -9.39
C ALA A 393 -62.96 2.66 -10.16
N ILE A 394 -62.85 2.88 -11.47
CA ILE A 394 -61.82 2.23 -12.30
C ILE A 394 -60.40 2.67 -11.90
N ARG A 395 -60.19 3.98 -11.71
CA ARG A 395 -58.88 4.55 -11.33
C ARG A 395 -58.40 4.10 -9.95
N ARG A 396 -59.31 3.82 -9.01
CA ARG A 396 -58.94 3.33 -7.67
C ARG A 396 -58.56 1.85 -7.65
N ASN A 397 -58.99 1.07 -8.63
CA ASN A 397 -58.71 -0.36 -8.70
C ASN A 397 -57.34 -0.63 -9.37
N LYS A 398 -56.30 -0.81 -8.53
CA LYS A 398 -54.93 -1.10 -8.98
C LYS A 398 -54.82 -2.40 -9.79
N GLN A 399 -55.66 -3.39 -9.52
CA GLN A 399 -55.66 -4.66 -10.25
C GLN A 399 -56.23 -4.45 -11.66
N MET A 400 -57.30 -3.69 -11.79
CA MET A 400 -57.88 -3.34 -13.09
C MET A 400 -56.91 -2.51 -13.96
N LEU A 401 -56.21 -1.54 -13.37
CA LEU A 401 -55.20 -0.76 -14.10
C LEU A 401 -54.02 -1.62 -14.58
N ARG A 402 -53.63 -2.66 -13.83
CA ARG A 402 -52.61 -3.63 -14.28
C ARG A 402 -53.13 -4.46 -15.45
N CYS A 403 -54.37 -4.96 -15.38
CA CYS A 403 -54.97 -5.70 -16.49
C CYS A 403 -55.07 -4.84 -17.74
N LEU A 404 -55.50 -3.58 -17.63
CA LEU A 404 -55.53 -2.65 -18.76
C LEU A 404 -54.12 -2.41 -19.32
N ALA A 405 -53.12 -2.14 -18.47
CA ALA A 405 -51.75 -1.99 -18.94
C ALA A 405 -51.24 -3.22 -19.72
N ALA A 406 -51.57 -4.44 -19.28
CA ALA A 406 -51.25 -5.66 -20.01
C ALA A 406 -52.01 -5.78 -21.35
N ILE A 407 -53.30 -5.43 -21.38
CA ILE A 407 -54.12 -5.46 -22.60
C ILE A 407 -53.63 -4.46 -23.66
N LYS A 408 -53.10 -3.30 -23.25
CA LYS A 408 -52.58 -2.27 -24.15
C LYS A 408 -51.54 -2.80 -25.15
N HIS A 409 -50.74 -3.77 -24.71
CA HIS A 409 -49.62 -4.31 -25.47
C HIS A 409 -49.98 -5.58 -26.25
N LEU A 410 -51.25 -6.02 -26.19
CA LEU A 410 -51.74 -7.15 -26.97
C LEU A 410 -52.04 -6.69 -28.40
N HIS A 411 -51.13 -7.00 -29.31
CA HIS A 411 -51.31 -6.82 -30.74
C HIS A 411 -50.92 -8.11 -31.45
N SER A 412 -51.93 -8.88 -31.83
CA SER A 412 -51.79 -10.08 -32.66
C SER A 412 -52.91 -10.08 -33.70
N PRO A 413 -52.64 -10.48 -34.96
CA PRO A 413 -53.66 -10.57 -35.99
C PRO A 413 -54.80 -11.54 -35.63
N ASN A 414 -54.56 -12.48 -34.71
CA ASN A 414 -55.55 -13.48 -34.26
C ASN A 414 -56.24 -13.12 -32.94
N VAL A 415 -56.02 -11.90 -32.41
CA VAL A 415 -56.64 -11.40 -31.17
C VAL A 415 -57.28 -10.05 -31.42
N GLY A 416 -58.58 -9.93 -31.15
CA GLY A 416 -59.33 -8.69 -31.36
C GLY A 416 -58.79 -7.52 -30.53
N VAL A 417 -58.66 -6.35 -31.15
CA VAL A 417 -58.11 -5.16 -30.49
C VAL A 417 -59.10 -4.59 -29.48
N PHE A 418 -58.62 -4.30 -28.27
CA PHE A 418 -59.38 -3.57 -27.26
C PHE A 418 -59.23 -2.07 -27.47
N HIS A 419 -60.33 -1.36 -27.73
CA HIS A 419 -60.30 0.09 -27.88
C HIS A 419 -60.38 0.82 -26.54
N GLY A 420 -61.17 0.30 -25.58
CA GLY A 420 -61.28 0.93 -24.28
C GLY A 420 -62.63 0.72 -23.58
N ILE A 421 -62.85 1.55 -22.57
CA ILE A 421 -64.04 1.57 -21.72
C ILE A 421 -64.69 2.95 -21.87
N VAL A 422 -65.98 2.93 -22.18
CA VAL A 422 -66.85 4.12 -22.13
C VAL A 422 -67.55 4.11 -20.78
N THR A 423 -67.46 5.22 -20.06
CA THR A 423 -68.13 5.40 -18.76
C THR A 423 -68.98 6.66 -18.82
N SER A 424 -70.28 6.50 -18.57
CA SER A 424 -71.25 7.59 -18.45
C SER A 424 -72.02 7.44 -17.14
N SER A 425 -72.78 8.46 -16.75
CA SER A 425 -73.65 8.42 -15.56
C SER A 425 -74.76 7.37 -15.68
N THR A 426 -75.15 7.00 -16.90
CA THR A 426 -76.29 6.12 -17.17
C THR A 426 -75.90 4.78 -17.79
N TYR A 427 -74.70 4.65 -18.35
CA TYR A 427 -74.24 3.42 -19.02
C TYR A 427 -72.71 3.26 -18.94
N SER A 428 -72.23 2.03 -19.09
CA SER A 428 -70.80 1.75 -19.26
C SER A 428 -70.62 0.61 -20.25
N TYR A 429 -69.68 0.74 -21.18
CA TYR A 429 -69.43 -0.23 -22.23
C TYR A 429 -67.95 -0.59 -22.33
N LEU A 430 -67.67 -1.87 -22.57
CA LEU A 430 -66.37 -2.35 -23.05
C LEU A 430 -66.40 -2.36 -24.57
N VAL A 431 -65.45 -1.65 -25.20
CA VAL A 431 -65.41 -1.44 -26.64
C VAL A 431 -64.25 -2.22 -27.24
N TRP A 432 -64.58 -3.05 -28.24
CA TRP A 432 -63.68 -3.92 -28.97
C TRP A 432 -63.82 -3.67 -30.47
N GLU A 433 -62.76 -3.98 -31.21
CA GLU A 433 -62.79 -3.99 -32.67
C GLU A 433 -63.89 -4.93 -33.19
N PHE A 434 -64.60 -4.50 -34.23
CA PHE A 434 -65.60 -5.33 -34.89
C PHE A 434 -64.97 -6.13 -36.03
N GLY A 435 -64.86 -7.44 -35.83
CA GLY A 435 -64.34 -8.35 -36.86
C GLY A 435 -65.22 -8.39 -38.11
N VAL A 436 -64.58 -8.38 -39.28
CA VAL A 436 -65.19 -8.41 -40.62
C VAL A 436 -66.01 -9.68 -40.87
N HIS A 437 -65.67 -10.76 -40.17
CA HIS A 437 -66.42 -12.01 -40.11
C HIS A 437 -67.05 -12.14 -38.71
N ALA A 438 -68.33 -12.47 -38.65
CA ALA A 438 -69.11 -12.53 -37.42
C ALA A 438 -68.54 -13.44 -36.32
N SER A 439 -69.30 -13.61 -35.25
CA SER A 439 -68.97 -14.64 -34.25
C SER A 439 -68.77 -16.02 -34.90
N LEU A 440 -67.76 -16.77 -34.46
CA LEU A 440 -67.50 -18.15 -34.89
C LEU A 440 -68.76 -19.01 -34.77
N ARG A 441 -69.56 -18.81 -33.73
CA ARG A 441 -70.86 -19.49 -33.58
C ARG A 441 -71.81 -19.24 -34.75
N MET A 442 -71.86 -18.01 -35.28
CA MET A 442 -72.68 -17.70 -36.45
C MET A 442 -72.09 -18.28 -37.73
N LEU A 443 -70.76 -18.25 -37.89
CA LEU A 443 -70.07 -18.92 -39.00
C LEU A 443 -70.30 -20.43 -38.98
N LEU A 444 -70.36 -21.06 -37.80
CA LEU A 444 -70.64 -22.49 -37.64
C LEU A 444 -72.12 -22.81 -37.89
N ASP A 445 -73.04 -21.94 -37.48
CA ASP A 445 -74.48 -22.12 -37.70
C ASP A 445 -74.87 -21.95 -39.18
N THR A 446 -74.16 -21.09 -39.95
CA THR A 446 -74.42 -20.90 -41.39
C THR A 446 -73.61 -21.83 -42.31
N SER A 447 -72.45 -22.31 -41.87
CA SER A 447 -71.60 -23.21 -42.68
C SER A 447 -72.07 -24.67 -42.74
N TYR A 448 -73.14 -25.03 -42.01
CA TYR A 448 -73.67 -26.41 -42.01
C TYR A 448 -74.08 -26.91 -43.41
N ASN A 449 -74.30 -26.01 -44.38
CA ASN A 449 -74.75 -26.36 -45.73
C ASN A 449 -73.73 -26.11 -46.86
N SER A 450 -72.49 -25.65 -46.57
CA SER A 450 -71.45 -25.50 -47.60
C SER A 450 -70.04 -25.53 -47.00
N THR A 451 -69.36 -26.68 -46.99
CA THR A 451 -68.01 -26.81 -46.44
C THR A 451 -66.96 -27.10 -47.50
N SER A 452 -66.07 -26.14 -47.76
CA SER A 452 -64.68 -26.45 -48.12
C SER A 452 -63.91 -26.73 -46.83
N GLY A 453 -63.28 -27.90 -46.71
CA GLY A 453 -62.53 -28.30 -45.51
C GLY A 453 -61.41 -27.32 -45.13
N ASP A 454 -60.89 -26.59 -46.12
CA ASP A 454 -59.81 -25.62 -45.96
C ASP A 454 -60.18 -24.42 -45.07
N LEU A 455 -61.44 -23.95 -45.11
CA LEU A 455 -61.89 -22.85 -44.26
C LEU A 455 -61.89 -23.25 -42.78
N LEU A 456 -62.32 -24.48 -42.48
CA LEU A 456 -62.36 -25.00 -41.11
C LEU A 456 -60.94 -25.15 -40.53
N VAL A 457 -60.00 -25.63 -41.36
CA VAL A 457 -58.58 -25.78 -40.95
C VAL A 457 -57.95 -24.41 -40.67
N SER A 458 -58.18 -23.41 -41.52
CA SER A 458 -57.70 -22.03 -41.28
C SER A 458 -58.24 -21.47 -39.96
N LEU A 459 -59.53 -21.70 -39.69
CA LEU A 459 -60.21 -21.22 -38.49
C LEU A 459 -59.66 -21.83 -37.20
N ILE A 460 -59.36 -23.13 -37.23
CA ILE A 460 -58.74 -23.85 -36.11
C ILE A 460 -57.34 -23.31 -35.88
N TRP A 461 -56.58 -23.04 -36.95
CA TRP A 461 -55.24 -22.50 -36.87
C TRP A 461 -55.22 -21.10 -36.25
N ASP A 462 -56.09 -20.20 -36.71
CA ASP A 462 -56.21 -18.84 -36.16
C ASP A 462 -56.56 -18.87 -34.66
N VAL A 463 -57.41 -19.80 -34.24
CA VAL A 463 -57.75 -19.98 -32.82
C VAL A 463 -56.54 -20.48 -32.02
N LEU A 464 -55.79 -21.46 -32.53
CA LEU A 464 -54.63 -22.00 -31.85
C LEU A 464 -53.52 -20.95 -31.69
N GLU A 465 -53.24 -20.17 -32.73
CA GLU A 465 -52.26 -19.08 -32.69
C GLU A 465 -52.69 -17.97 -31.73
N GLY A 466 -53.97 -17.58 -31.73
CA GLY A 466 -54.50 -16.60 -30.78
C GLY A 466 -54.40 -17.07 -29.31
N MET A 467 -54.64 -18.35 -29.07
CA MET A 467 -54.55 -18.95 -27.73
C MET A 467 -53.12 -19.10 -27.23
N ASP A 468 -52.21 -19.54 -28.09
CA ASP A 468 -50.78 -19.62 -27.78
C ASP A 468 -50.23 -18.22 -27.47
N TYR A 469 -50.59 -17.22 -28.29
CA TYR A 469 -50.23 -15.83 -28.06
C TYR A 469 -50.71 -15.34 -26.70
N ILE A 470 -51.99 -15.51 -26.33
CA ILE A 470 -52.51 -15.05 -25.03
C ILE A 470 -51.80 -15.73 -23.85
N HIS A 471 -51.51 -17.03 -23.96
CA HIS A 471 -50.80 -17.77 -22.91
C HIS A 471 -49.33 -17.39 -22.77
N SER A 472 -48.70 -16.88 -23.83
CA SER A 472 -47.34 -16.33 -23.79
C SER A 472 -47.23 -14.97 -23.07
N GLN A 473 -48.36 -14.28 -22.87
CA GLN A 473 -48.42 -12.94 -22.27
C GLN A 473 -48.76 -12.98 -20.77
N GLU A 474 -48.48 -11.88 -20.05
CA GLU A 474 -48.66 -11.78 -18.58
C GLU A 474 -50.07 -12.12 -18.06
N LEU A 475 -51.10 -12.02 -18.92
CA LEU A 475 -52.50 -12.25 -18.52
C LEU A 475 -52.81 -13.73 -18.28
N HIS A 476 -52.13 -14.67 -18.95
CA HIS A 476 -52.25 -16.14 -18.85
C HIS A 476 -53.70 -16.71 -18.77
N TYR A 477 -54.71 -15.93 -19.13
CA TYR A 477 -56.11 -16.27 -18.94
C TYR A 477 -56.92 -15.85 -20.15
N HIS A 478 -57.63 -16.82 -20.72
CA HIS A 478 -58.69 -16.61 -21.69
C HIS A 478 -60.04 -16.95 -21.03
N GLY A 479 -61.13 -16.28 -21.43
CA GLY A 479 -62.47 -16.55 -20.88
C GLY A 479 -63.00 -17.97 -21.20
N ASN A 480 -64.23 -18.27 -20.73
CA ASN A 480 -64.91 -19.56 -20.98
C ASN A 480 -65.28 -19.73 -22.46
N SER A 481 -64.96 -20.90 -23.03
CA SER A 481 -64.97 -21.24 -24.46
C SER A 481 -66.34 -21.57 -25.06
N SER A 482 -67.44 -21.54 -24.30
CA SER A 482 -68.78 -21.86 -24.79
C SER A 482 -69.43 -20.79 -25.70
N ARG A 483 -68.71 -19.69 -25.98
CA ARG A 483 -69.10 -18.62 -26.91
C ARG A 483 -67.90 -18.22 -27.76
N PHE A 484 -67.41 -19.15 -28.58
CA PHE A 484 -66.42 -18.86 -29.61
C PHE A 484 -66.91 -17.69 -30.51
N ARG A 485 -66.20 -16.57 -30.48
CA ARG A 485 -66.38 -15.41 -31.38
C ARG A 485 -64.98 -15.01 -31.83
N LEU A 486 -64.73 -14.94 -33.15
CA LEU A 486 -63.43 -14.60 -33.75
C LEU A 486 -62.93 -13.16 -33.49
N ALA A 487 -63.57 -12.43 -32.58
CA ALA A 487 -63.17 -11.06 -32.22
C ALA A 487 -63.33 -10.77 -30.71
N GLY A 488 -63.26 -11.78 -29.83
CA GLY A 488 -63.66 -11.56 -28.43
C GLY A 488 -62.94 -12.37 -27.37
N PHE A 489 -61.64 -12.58 -27.49
CA PHE A 489 -60.84 -13.20 -26.44
C PHE A 489 -60.40 -12.16 -25.39
N LEU A 490 -61.30 -11.65 -24.53
CA LEU A 490 -60.94 -10.96 -23.26
C LEU A 490 -62.13 -10.47 -22.39
N ILE A 491 -63.38 -10.74 -22.77
CA ILE A 491 -64.56 -10.09 -22.14
C ILE A 491 -64.76 -10.44 -20.65
N ARG A 492 -64.20 -11.55 -20.13
CA ARG A 492 -64.40 -11.98 -18.73
C ARG A 492 -63.39 -11.44 -17.71
N LEU A 493 -62.19 -11.05 -18.13
CA LEU A 493 -61.11 -10.61 -17.23
C LEU A 493 -61.43 -9.25 -16.60
N ILE A 494 -62.01 -8.34 -17.40
CA ILE A 494 -62.44 -7.02 -16.93
C ILE A 494 -63.68 -7.14 -16.04
N ARG A 495 -64.62 -8.07 -16.32
CA ARG A 495 -65.79 -8.33 -15.46
C ARG A 495 -65.48 -9.00 -14.12
N TYR A 496 -64.34 -9.67 -13.98
CA TYR A 496 -63.89 -10.24 -12.69
C TYR A 496 -63.13 -9.22 -11.85
N CYS A 497 -62.64 -8.13 -12.46
CA CYS A 497 -61.92 -7.05 -11.80
C CYS A 497 -62.81 -5.82 -11.50
N ILE A 498 -63.95 -5.66 -12.19
CA ILE A 498 -65.08 -4.78 -11.83
C ILE A 498 -65.91 -5.51 -10.78
#